data_AF-A0A498EQY3-F1
#
_entry.id   AF-A0A498EQY3-F1
#
_cell.length_a   1.000
_cell.length_b   1.000
_cell.length_c   1.000
_cell.angle_alpha   90.00
_cell.angle_beta   90.00
_cell.angle_gamma   90.00
#
_symmetry.space_group_name_H-M   'P 1'
#
loop_
_entity.id
_entity.type
_entity.pdbx_description
1 polymer ?
#
loop_
_entity_poly.entity_id
_entity_poly.type
_entity_poly.pdbx_seq_one_letter_code
_entity_poly.pdbx_strand_id
1 'polypeptide(L)'
;MTETVLTKQKIEPDKVDRLKEWMDEVRERESEVVETFQSEGMQTEAAFLEHEDDGVYLVYFMEAEDLREVYESFSESTHDIDQEQKEVMDDVLENPKDLGVGNYELLYHMVNPDRA
;
A
#
# COMPACT_ATOMS: atom_id res chain seq x y z
N MET A 1 -3.09 19.35 -5.30
CA MET A 1 -4.33 18.57 -5.09
C MET A 1 -3.83 17.19 -4.81
N THR A 2 -4.24 16.61 -3.69
CA THR A 2 -3.84 15.26 -3.29
C THR A 2 -4.27 14.28 -4.38
N GLU A 3 -3.33 13.48 -4.86
CA GLU A 3 -3.55 12.41 -5.81
C GLU A 3 -4.08 11.18 -5.07
N THR A 4 -4.96 10.43 -5.73
CA THR A 4 -5.57 9.23 -5.16
C THR A 4 -5.46 8.10 -6.14
N VAL A 5 -5.00 6.94 -5.67
CA VAL A 5 -4.83 5.75 -6.48
C VAL A 5 -5.38 4.53 -5.76
N LEU A 6 -5.91 3.60 -6.57
CA LEU A 6 -6.21 2.25 -6.15
C LEU A 6 -5.23 1.31 -6.85
N THR A 7 -4.58 0.42 -6.11
CA THR A 7 -3.77 -0.67 -6.66
C THR A 7 -4.47 -1.99 -6.43
N LYS A 8 -4.24 -2.96 -7.32
CA LYS A 8 -4.68 -4.34 -7.16
C LYS A 8 -3.56 -5.27 -7.61
N GLN A 9 -3.04 -6.08 -6.71
CA GLN A 9 -1.93 -7.00 -6.97
C GLN A 9 -2.31 -8.40 -6.51
N LYS A 10 -2.02 -9.40 -7.33
CA LYS A 10 -2.38 -10.78 -7.02
C LYS A 10 -1.37 -11.38 -6.05
N ILE A 11 -1.88 -12.09 -5.05
CA ILE A 11 -1.09 -12.74 -4.01
C ILE A 11 -0.90 -14.21 -4.38
N GLU A 12 0.30 -14.73 -4.14
CA GLU A 12 0.57 -16.17 -4.22
C GLU A 12 -0.40 -16.94 -3.29
N PRO A 13 -1.13 -17.96 -3.78
CA PRO A 13 -2.23 -18.56 -3.03
C PRO A 13 -1.87 -19.13 -1.65
N ASP A 14 -0.64 -19.62 -1.48
CA ASP A 14 -0.12 -20.18 -0.23
C ASP A 14 0.50 -19.13 0.71
N LYS A 15 0.54 -17.85 0.30
CA LYS A 15 1.18 -16.74 1.02
C LYS A 15 0.20 -15.73 1.63
N VAL A 16 -1.11 -15.94 1.45
CA VAL A 16 -2.14 -15.04 1.99
C VAL A 16 -2.03 -14.87 3.50
N ASP A 17 -1.76 -15.94 4.23
CA ASP A 17 -1.62 -15.85 5.69
C ASP A 17 -0.33 -15.13 6.11
N ARG A 18 0.78 -15.29 5.36
CA ARG A 18 2.02 -14.53 5.58
C ARG A 18 1.80 -13.03 5.39
N LEU A 19 1.04 -12.63 4.37
CA LEU A 19 0.68 -11.23 4.16
C LEU A 19 -0.16 -10.69 5.32
N LYS A 20 -1.12 -11.46 5.85
CA LYS A 20 -1.93 -11.03 7.00
C LYS A 20 -1.10 -10.85 8.26
N GLU A 21 -0.20 -11.80 8.56
CA GLU A 21 0.75 -11.68 9.68
C GLU A 21 1.54 -10.37 9.58
N TRP A 22 2.05 -10.06 8.39
CA TRP A 22 2.76 -8.82 8.15
C TRP A 22 1.87 -7.57 8.32
N MET A 23 0.64 -7.58 7.82
CA MET A 23 -0.29 -6.44 8.01
C MET A 23 -0.65 -6.22 9.49
N ASP A 24 -0.70 -7.28 10.29
CA ASP A 24 -0.87 -7.17 11.74
C ASP A 24 0.39 -6.54 12.39
N GLU A 25 1.59 -6.92 11.97
CA GLU A 25 2.85 -6.29 12.43
C GLU A 25 2.93 -4.81 12.06
N VAL A 26 2.57 -4.44 10.81
CA VAL A 26 2.50 -3.04 10.36
C VAL A 26 1.56 -2.23 11.25
N ARG A 27 0.41 -2.80 11.63
CA ARG A 27 -0.54 -2.14 12.55
C ARG A 27 0.03 -1.99 13.95
N GLU A 28 0.78 -2.97 14.45
CA GLU A 28 1.44 -2.87 15.76
C GLU A 28 2.59 -1.84 15.78
N ARG A 29 3.20 -1.59 14.61
CA ARG A 29 4.26 -0.59 14.39
C ARG A 29 3.73 0.75 13.88
N GLU A 30 2.48 1.12 14.20
CA GLU A 30 1.79 2.32 13.71
C GLU A 30 2.66 3.59 13.77
N SER A 31 3.41 3.81 14.84
CA SER A 31 4.27 5.00 14.98
C SER A 31 5.35 5.08 13.90
N GLU A 32 5.94 3.96 13.52
CA GLU A 32 6.98 3.90 12.48
C GLU A 32 6.37 4.12 11.10
N VAL A 33 5.19 3.52 10.83
CA VAL A 33 4.41 3.76 9.60
C VAL A 33 4.03 5.24 9.46
N VAL A 34 3.60 5.88 10.55
CA VAL A 34 3.25 7.30 10.53
C VAL A 34 4.50 8.17 10.28
N GLU A 35 5.67 7.77 10.78
CA GLU A 35 6.93 8.46 10.47
C GLU A 35 7.28 8.36 8.97
N THR A 36 7.13 7.19 8.35
CA THR A 36 7.38 7.03 6.91
C THR A 36 6.38 7.86 6.11
N PHE A 37 5.08 7.78 6.43
CA PHE A 37 4.04 8.57 5.76
C PHE A 37 4.30 10.08 5.81
N GLN A 38 4.76 10.59 6.96
CA GLN A 38 5.12 11.99 7.11
C GLN A 38 6.35 12.38 6.28
N SER A 39 7.34 11.50 6.15
CA SER A 39 8.52 11.75 5.32
C SER A 39 8.23 11.70 3.82
N GLU A 40 7.29 10.85 3.39
CA GLU A 40 6.99 10.59 1.99
C GLU A 40 5.85 11.46 1.44
N GLY A 41 5.09 12.14 2.31
CA GLY A 41 3.92 12.94 1.92
C GLY A 41 2.64 12.12 1.71
N MET A 42 2.61 10.87 2.21
CA MET A 42 1.42 10.03 2.25
C MET A 42 0.43 10.57 3.28
N GLN A 43 -0.83 10.77 2.87
CA GLN A 43 -1.90 11.31 3.70
C GLN A 43 -2.83 10.22 4.24
N THR A 44 -3.09 9.18 3.45
CA THR A 44 -3.91 8.05 3.87
C THR A 44 -3.51 6.83 3.05
N GLU A 45 -3.33 5.71 3.74
CA GLU A 45 -3.27 4.39 3.13
C GLU A 45 -4.30 3.48 3.79
N ALA A 46 -4.97 2.65 2.98
CA ALA A 46 -5.80 1.57 3.47
C ALA A 46 -5.58 0.31 2.62
N ALA A 47 -5.23 -0.79 3.29
CA ALA A 47 -5.03 -2.09 2.67
C ALA A 47 -6.26 -2.98 2.83
N PHE A 48 -6.61 -3.71 1.77
CA PHE A 48 -7.73 -4.64 1.71
C PHE A 48 -7.31 -5.96 1.07
N LEU A 49 -8.02 -7.03 1.42
CA LEU A 49 -8.01 -8.29 0.67
C LEU A 49 -9.31 -8.41 -0.13
N GLU A 50 -9.16 -8.61 -1.43
CA GLU A 50 -10.26 -8.97 -2.32
C GLU A 50 -10.19 -10.47 -2.61
N HIS A 51 -11.32 -11.15 -2.46
CA HIS A 51 -11.44 -12.58 -2.69
C HIS A 51 -12.27 -12.82 -3.96
N GLU A 52 -11.65 -13.39 -4.98
CA GLU A 52 -12.25 -13.73 -6.27
C GLU A 52 -12.12 -15.23 -6.55
N ASP A 53 -12.85 -15.73 -7.55
CA ASP A 53 -12.79 -17.13 -7.95
C ASP A 53 -11.40 -17.55 -8.46
N ASP A 54 -10.62 -16.61 -9.01
CA ASP A 54 -9.31 -16.83 -9.61
C ASP A 54 -8.13 -16.49 -8.69
N GLY A 55 -8.38 -16.00 -7.47
CA GLY A 55 -7.35 -15.78 -6.47
C GLY A 55 -7.71 -14.75 -5.40
N VAL A 56 -6.70 -14.41 -4.59
CA VAL A 56 -6.79 -13.35 -3.57
C VAL A 56 -5.89 -12.20 -4.01
N TYR A 57 -6.39 -10.98 -3.85
CA TYR A 57 -5.68 -9.77 -4.26
C TYR A 57 -5.47 -8.83 -3.07
N LEU A 58 -4.28 -8.26 -3.00
CA LEU A 58 -3.97 -7.12 -2.14
C LEU A 58 -4.38 -5.85 -2.88
N VAL A 59 -5.21 -5.06 -2.22
CA VAL A 59 -5.74 -3.80 -2.76
C VAL A 59 -5.36 -2.67 -1.83
N TYR A 60 -4.61 -1.68 -2.33
CA TYR A 60 -4.35 -0.45 -1.58
C TYR A 60 -5.18 0.70 -2.14
N PHE A 61 -5.79 1.46 -1.23
CA PHE A 61 -6.17 2.84 -1.49
C PHE A 61 -5.08 3.74 -0.90
N MET A 62 -4.50 4.62 -1.71
CA MET A 62 -3.49 5.59 -1.28
C MET A 62 -3.89 7.00 -1.68
N GLU A 63 -3.64 7.93 -0.78
CA GLU A 63 -3.82 9.37 -0.96
C GLU A 63 -2.52 10.07 -0.59
N ALA A 64 -1.93 10.83 -1.51
CA ALA A 64 -0.65 11.52 -1.32
C ALA A 64 -0.56 12.86 -2.07
N GLU A 65 0.33 13.77 -1.68
CA GLU A 65 0.50 15.05 -2.37
C GLU A 65 1.04 14.91 -3.81
N ASP A 66 2.03 14.05 -4.01
CA ASP A 66 2.53 13.57 -5.30
C ASP A 66 2.84 12.07 -5.18
N LEU A 67 2.07 11.23 -5.87
CA LEU A 67 2.25 9.78 -5.78
C LEU A 67 3.61 9.33 -6.32
N ARG A 68 4.21 10.05 -7.27
CA ARG A 68 5.53 9.69 -7.81
C ARG A 68 6.60 9.95 -6.77
N GLU A 69 6.50 11.05 -6.04
CA GLU A 69 7.42 11.37 -4.94
C GLU A 69 7.34 10.34 -3.81
N VAL A 70 6.13 9.88 -3.46
CA VAL A 70 5.95 8.75 -2.52
C VAL A 70 6.63 7.50 -3.04
N TYR A 71 6.39 7.10 -4.30
CA TYR A 71 7.02 5.88 -4.85
C TYR A 71 8.55 5.98 -4.92
N GLU A 72 9.09 7.15 -5.26
CA GLU A 72 10.54 7.41 -5.28
C GLU A 72 11.12 7.34 -3.87
N SER A 73 10.49 8.02 -2.91
CA SER A 73 10.90 8.04 -1.50
C SER A 73 10.82 6.65 -0.89
N PHE A 74 9.72 5.92 -1.09
CA PHE A 74 9.59 4.53 -0.66
C PHE A 74 10.67 3.67 -1.28
N SER A 75 10.95 3.79 -2.58
CA SER A 75 12.02 3.03 -3.24
C SER A 75 13.39 3.27 -2.60
N GLU A 76 13.71 4.52 -2.25
CA GLU A 76 14.97 4.93 -1.64
C GLU A 76 14.98 4.85 -0.09
N SER A 77 13.85 4.53 0.53
CA SER A 77 13.68 4.54 1.98
C SER A 77 14.67 3.62 2.69
N THR A 78 15.25 4.15 3.77
CA THR A 78 16.13 3.45 4.69
C THR A 78 15.43 3.05 5.98
N HIS A 79 14.13 3.30 6.12
CA HIS A 79 13.37 2.88 7.29
C HIS A 79 13.27 1.34 7.30
N ASP A 80 13.35 0.75 8.50
CA ASP A 80 13.37 -0.71 8.65
C ASP A 80 12.03 -1.30 8.18
N ILE A 81 10.90 -0.68 8.55
CA ILE A 81 9.56 -1.10 8.11
C ILE A 81 9.39 -1.09 6.57
N ASP A 82 9.96 -0.12 5.85
CA ASP A 82 9.84 -0.05 4.40
C ASP A 82 10.70 -1.10 3.70
N GLN A 83 11.87 -1.41 4.26
CA GLN A 83 12.71 -2.50 3.77
C GLN A 83 12.01 -3.85 3.96
N GLU A 84 11.45 -4.08 5.15
CA GLU A 84 10.68 -5.31 5.43
C GLU A 84 9.40 -5.38 4.57
N GLN A 85 8.70 -4.26 4.36
CA GLN A 85 7.55 -4.18 3.45
C GLN A 85 7.95 -4.64 2.04
N LYS A 86 9.07 -4.14 1.49
CA LYS A 86 9.57 -4.55 0.16
C LYS A 86 9.88 -6.05 0.13
N GLU A 87 10.54 -6.57 1.15
CA GLU A 87 10.88 -8.00 1.23
C GLU A 87 9.64 -8.88 1.30
N VAL A 88 8.63 -8.50 2.11
CA VAL A 88 7.38 -9.24 2.19
C VAL A 88 6.61 -9.15 0.88
N MET A 89 6.52 -7.98 0.24
CA MET A 89 5.84 -7.85 -1.06
C MET A 89 6.52 -8.70 -2.14
N ASP A 90 7.85 -8.80 -2.14
CA ASP A 90 8.61 -9.67 -3.08
C ASP A 90 8.35 -11.17 -2.84
N ASP A 91 8.11 -11.59 -1.59
CA ASP A 91 7.79 -12.99 -1.25
C ASP A 91 6.33 -13.39 -1.50
N VAL A 92 5.38 -12.46 -1.32
CA VAL A 92 3.94 -12.80 -1.28
C VAL A 92 3.19 -12.49 -2.57
N LEU A 93 3.69 -11.62 -3.45
CA LEU A 93 2.99 -11.22 -4.67
C LEU A 93 3.43 -12.07 -5.86
N GLU A 94 2.49 -12.45 -6.74
CA GLU A 94 2.81 -13.18 -7.98
C GLU A 94 3.69 -12.34 -8.93
N ASN A 95 3.55 -11.00 -8.88
CA ASN A 95 4.34 -10.07 -9.68
C ASN A 95 4.63 -8.78 -8.89
N PRO A 96 5.66 -8.77 -8.03
CA PRO A 96 5.95 -7.64 -7.14
C PRO A 96 6.37 -6.37 -7.88
N LYS A 97 6.82 -6.49 -9.14
CA LYS A 97 7.19 -5.33 -9.98
C LYS A 97 6.00 -4.66 -10.65
N ASP A 98 4.87 -5.36 -10.74
CA ASP A 98 3.63 -4.77 -11.17
C ASP A 98 2.93 -4.16 -9.96
N LEU A 99 2.99 -2.84 -9.86
CA LEU A 99 2.38 -2.07 -8.78
C LEU A 99 0.84 -2.10 -8.83
N GLY A 100 0.22 -2.70 -9.85
CA GLY A 100 -1.24 -2.78 -9.98
C GLY A 100 -1.92 -1.43 -10.21
N VAL A 101 -1.16 -0.41 -10.60
CA VAL A 101 -1.62 0.96 -10.85
C VAL A 101 -2.25 1.07 -12.25
N GLY A 102 -3.31 1.85 -12.38
CA GLY A 102 -3.86 2.27 -13.69
C GLY A 102 -4.97 1.37 -14.26
N ASN A 103 -5.39 0.35 -13.52
CA ASN A 103 -6.56 -0.48 -13.88
C ASN A 103 -7.91 0.18 -13.53
N TYR A 104 -7.88 1.34 -12.88
CA TYR A 104 -9.06 2.01 -12.33
C TYR A 104 -9.14 3.47 -12.77
N GLU A 105 -10.36 3.89 -13.12
CA GLU A 105 -10.69 5.30 -13.38
C GLU A 105 -11.25 5.93 -12.10
N LEU A 106 -10.58 6.97 -11.59
CA LEU A 106 -11.10 7.73 -10.46
C LEU A 106 -12.29 8.59 -10.91
N LEU A 107 -13.49 8.24 -10.45
CA LEU A 107 -14.71 9.00 -10.77
C LEU A 107 -14.88 10.23 -9.88
N TYR A 108 -14.59 10.12 -8.58
CA TYR A 108 -14.61 11.23 -7.62
C TYR A 108 -13.77 10.90 -6.39
N HIS A 109 -13.23 11.94 -5.75
CA HIS A 109 -12.60 11.89 -4.45
C HIS A 109 -13.07 13.10 -3.62
N MET A 110 -13.50 12.88 -2.38
CA MET A 110 -13.99 13.93 -1.49
C MET A 110 -13.44 13.69 -0.09
N VAL A 111 -12.85 14.73 0.50
CA VAL A 111 -12.30 14.70 1.86
C VAL A 111 -13.20 15.57 2.77
N ASN A 112 -13.55 15.05 3.94
CA ASN A 112 -14.17 15.87 4.98
C ASN A 112 -13.09 16.75 5.62
N PRO A 113 -13.20 18.09 5.57
CA PRO A 113 -12.20 18.98 6.17
C PRO A 113 -12.05 18.82 7.69
N ASP A 114 -13.04 18.21 8.37
CA ASP A 114 -13.02 17.96 9.81
C ASP A 114 -12.50 16.54 10.17
N ARG A 115 -11.86 15.82 9.22
CA ARG A 115 -11.24 14.51 9.49
C ARG A 115 -9.99 14.72 10.36
N ALA A 116 -9.93 14.01 11.48
CA ALA A 116 -8.81 13.99 12.42
C ALA A 116 -7.67 13.10 11.91
#